data_AF-A0A7J3NMP3-F1
#
_entry.id   AF-A0A7J3NMP3-F1
#
_cell.length_a   1.000
_cell.length_b   1.000
_cell.length_c   1.000
_cell.angle_alpha   90.00
_cell.angle_beta   90.00
_cell.angle_gamma   90.00
#
_symmetry.space_group_name_H-M   'P 1'
#
loop_
_entity.id
_entity.type
_entity.pdbx_description
1 polymer ?
#
loop_
_entity_poly.entity_id
_entity_poly.type
_entity_poly.pdbx_seq_one_letter_code
_entity_poly.pdbx_strand_id
1 'polypeptide(L)'
;MVWLRVVRRPRLLDPRHFLQYCFRTEEQVQQARKILMEIAASGEVPDSEWRRFLVSSPGLYTKVMKSLRELGLVEKKEGRFFLSKEFSASLRRFADYWEEVYESVKRGEPVDF
;
A
#
# COMPACT_ATOMS: atom_id res chain seq x y z
N MET A 1 -7.86 7.86 39.06
CA MET A 1 -7.20 8.78 38.11
C MET A 1 -6.99 8.01 36.81
N VAL A 2 -7.84 8.23 35.79
CA VAL A 2 -7.79 7.49 34.52
C VAL A 2 -6.74 8.12 33.63
N TRP A 3 -5.71 7.35 33.27
CA TRP A 3 -4.70 7.77 32.29
C TRP A 3 -5.30 7.70 30.89
N LEU A 4 -5.89 8.81 30.43
CA LEU A 4 -6.22 8.99 29.02
C LEU A 4 -4.91 9.04 28.22
N ARG A 5 -4.47 7.89 27.70
CA ARG A 5 -3.46 7.85 26.64
C ARG A 5 -4.08 8.54 25.43
N VAL A 6 -3.68 9.78 25.18
CA VAL A 6 -3.96 10.47 23.92
C VAL A 6 -3.26 9.68 22.82
N VAL A 7 -4.01 8.80 22.16
CA VAL A 7 -3.55 8.10 20.96
C VAL A 7 -3.39 9.16 19.89
N ARG A 8 -2.14 9.54 19.59
CA ARG A 8 -1.83 10.48 18.52
C ARG A 8 -2.43 9.93 17.24
N ARG A 9 -3.22 10.75 16.52
CA ARG A 9 -3.76 10.41 15.19
C ARG A 9 -2.65 9.75 14.36
N PRO A 10 -2.85 8.55 13.80
CA PRO A 10 -1.84 7.95 12.94
C PRO A 10 -1.58 8.89 11.77
N ARG A 11 -0.41 9.54 11.78
CA ARG A 11 0.03 10.39 10.67
C ARG A 11 0.58 9.48 9.58
N LEU A 12 -0.31 8.90 8.78
CA LEU A 12 0.01 8.36 7.45
C LEU A 12 0.28 9.52 6.47
N LEU A 13 1.14 10.48 6.85
CA LEU A 13 1.38 11.68 6.05
C LEU A 13 2.57 11.53 5.10
N ASP A 14 3.40 10.49 5.25
CA ASP A 14 4.58 10.27 4.40
C ASP A 14 4.48 8.93 3.63
N PRO A 15 4.67 8.91 2.30
CA PRO A 15 4.71 7.69 1.50
C PRO A 15 5.70 6.63 2.03
N ARG A 16 6.80 7.04 2.65
CA ARG A 16 7.75 6.12 3.28
C ARG A 16 7.12 5.40 4.48
N HIS A 17 6.39 6.12 5.33
CA HIS A 17 5.72 5.50 6.47
C HIS A 17 4.68 4.49 6.00
N PHE A 18 3.94 4.82 4.94
CA PHE A 18 3.02 3.86 4.32
C PHE A 18 3.74 2.56 3.90
N LEU A 19 4.86 2.66 3.17
CA LEU A 19 5.62 1.48 2.76
C LEU A 19 6.18 0.70 3.96
N GLN A 20 6.52 1.35 5.06
CA GLN A 20 6.94 0.69 6.30
C GLN A 20 5.82 -0.12 6.97
N TYR A 21 4.55 0.19 6.70
CA TYR A 21 3.43 -0.67 7.12
C TYR A 21 3.23 -1.87 6.19
N CYS A 22 3.61 -1.74 4.92
CA CYS A 22 3.47 -2.80 3.92
C CYS A 22 4.63 -3.81 3.95
N PHE A 23 5.83 -3.39 4.35
CA PHE A 23 7.07 -4.16 4.24
C PHE A 23 7.78 -4.27 5.58
N ARG A 24 8.40 -5.44 5.83
CA ARG A 24 8.99 -5.76 7.13
C ARG A 24 10.40 -5.21 7.32
N THR A 25 11.14 -5.02 6.24
CA THR A 25 12.55 -4.61 6.30
C THR A 25 12.79 -3.32 5.51
N GLU A 26 13.78 -2.53 5.94
CA GLU A 26 14.15 -1.28 5.24
C GLU A 26 14.58 -1.55 3.79
N GLU A 27 15.24 -2.68 3.54
CA GLU A 27 15.64 -3.08 2.18
C GLU A 27 14.42 -3.31 1.27
N GLN A 28 13.36 -3.93 1.80
CA GLN A 28 12.10 -4.08 1.07
C GLN A 28 11.43 -2.73 0.81
N VAL A 29 11.45 -1.82 1.79
CA VAL A 29 10.92 -0.46 1.65
C VAL A 29 11.66 0.30 0.55
N GLN A 30 12.99 0.22 0.51
CA GLN A 30 13.79 0.86 -0.54
C GLN A 30 13.53 0.24 -1.91
N GLN A 31 13.45 -1.09 -2.00
CA GLN A 31 13.10 -1.81 -3.22
C GLN A 31 11.71 -1.41 -3.73
N ALA A 32 10.72 -1.29 -2.85
CA ALA A 32 9.36 -0.88 -3.19
C ALA A 32 9.33 0.56 -3.69
N ARG A 33 10.00 1.47 -2.97
CA ARG A 33 10.11 2.88 -3.37
C ARG A 33 10.74 3.01 -4.75
N LYS A 34 11.82 2.27 -5.04
CA LYS A 34 12.47 2.28 -6.36
C LYS A 34 11.50 1.83 -7.46
N ILE A 35 10.81 0.71 -7.28
CA ILE A 35 9.81 0.22 -8.24
C ILE A 35 8.76 1.28 -8.52
N LEU A 36 8.15 1.84 -7.48
CA LEU A 36 7.08 2.83 -7.62
C LEU A 36 7.56 4.11 -8.32
N MET A 37 8.78 4.57 -8.01
CA MET A 37 9.38 5.74 -8.66
C MET A 37 9.68 5.51 -10.14
N GLU A 38 10.22 4.35 -10.52
CA GLU A 38 10.51 4.02 -11.93
C GLU A 38 9.23 3.96 -12.77
N ILE A 39 8.16 3.33 -12.24
CA ILE A 39 6.86 3.27 -12.92
C ILE A 39 6.23 4.68 -12.98
N ALA A 40 6.28 5.46 -11.89
CA ALA A 40 5.76 6.81 -11.87
C ALA A 40 6.45 7.73 -12.88
N ALA A 41 7.77 7.60 -13.04
CA ALA A 41 8.55 8.41 -13.98
C ALA A 41 8.29 8.03 -15.45
N SER A 42 8.03 6.74 -15.72
CA SER A 42 7.86 6.24 -17.10
C SER A 42 6.39 6.11 -17.52
N GLY A 43 5.44 6.21 -16.58
CA GLY A 43 4.03 5.89 -16.75
C GLY A 43 3.76 4.38 -16.77
N GLU A 44 4.54 3.65 -17.56
CA GLU A 44 4.52 2.20 -17.68
C GLU A 44 5.93 1.65 -17.88
N VAL A 45 6.17 0.41 -17.49
CA VAL A 45 7.48 -0.24 -17.68
C VAL A 45 7.30 -1.68 -18.18
N PRO A 46 7.96 -2.08 -19.29
CA PRO A 46 7.95 -3.47 -19.74
C PRO A 46 8.54 -4.43 -18.70
N ASP A 47 7.92 -5.61 -18.53
CA ASP A 47 8.41 -6.65 -17.61
C ASP A 47 9.81 -7.17 -18.00
N SER A 48 10.17 -7.11 -19.28
CA SER A 48 11.52 -7.40 -19.77
C SER A 48 12.59 -6.48 -19.17
N GLU A 49 12.22 -5.28 -18.71
CA GLU A 49 13.12 -4.29 -18.12
C GLU A 49 13.22 -4.40 -16.59
N TRP A 50 12.82 -5.53 -16.00
CA TRP A 50 12.82 -5.75 -14.55
C TRP A 50 14.13 -5.38 -13.83
N ARG A 51 15.27 -5.48 -14.51
CA ARG A 51 16.59 -5.12 -13.97
C ARG A 51 16.67 -3.65 -13.54
N ARG A 52 15.90 -2.75 -14.16
CA ARG A 52 15.84 -1.33 -13.79
C ARG A 52 15.34 -1.15 -12.36
N PHE A 53 14.48 -2.06 -11.90
CA PHE A 53 13.94 -2.02 -10.55
C PHE A 53 14.93 -2.48 -9.48
N LEU A 54 15.97 -3.25 -9.80
CA LEU A 54 16.79 -3.91 -8.79
C LEU A 54 17.52 -2.93 -7.86
N VAL A 55 17.39 -3.13 -6.55
CA VAL A 55 18.25 -2.48 -5.54
C VAL A 55 19.37 -3.42 -5.12
N SER A 56 19.05 -4.67 -4.77
CA SER A 56 20.05 -5.64 -4.28
C SER A 56 20.03 -6.95 -5.04
N SER A 57 18.92 -7.68 -5.01
CA SER A 57 18.83 -9.03 -5.59
C SER A 57 17.54 -9.25 -6.39
N PRO A 58 17.57 -10.15 -7.40
CA PRO A 58 16.38 -10.55 -8.14
C PRO A 58 15.30 -11.15 -7.24
N GLY A 59 15.68 -11.92 -6.22
CA GLY A 59 14.74 -12.51 -5.28
C GLY A 59 13.98 -11.46 -4.46
N LEU A 60 14.67 -10.41 -4.00
CA LEU A 60 14.03 -9.30 -3.30
C LEU A 60 13.07 -8.54 -4.23
N TYR A 61 13.50 -8.23 -5.45
CA TYR A 61 12.65 -7.60 -6.47
C TYR A 61 11.36 -8.40 -6.68
N THR A 62 11.46 -9.70 -6.98
CA THR A 62 10.30 -10.55 -7.26
C THR A 62 9.34 -10.58 -6.08
N LYS A 63 9.86 -10.69 -4.86
CA LYS A 63 9.06 -10.68 -3.63
C LYS A 63 8.33 -9.36 -3.45
N VAL A 64 9.03 -8.23 -3.58
CA VAL A 64 8.45 -6.90 -3.37
C VAL A 64 7.45 -6.55 -4.47
N MET A 65 7.76 -6.83 -5.75
CA MET A 65 6.84 -6.63 -6.87
C MET A 65 5.56 -7.44 -6.69
N LYS A 66 5.66 -8.70 -6.24
CA LYS A 66 4.49 -9.52 -5.90
C LYS A 66 3.62 -8.85 -4.83
N SER A 67 4.21 -8.41 -3.72
CA SER A 67 3.46 -7.74 -2.65
C SER A 67 2.84 -6.42 -3.09
N LEU A 68 3.53 -5.60 -3.90
CA LEU A 68 2.96 -4.38 -4.47
C LEU A 68 1.72 -4.67 -5.34
N ARG A 69 1.73 -5.78 -6.07
CA ARG A 69 0.58 -6.24 -6.85
C ARG A 69 -0.56 -6.74 -5.98
N GLU A 70 -0.26 -7.53 -4.96
CA GLU A 70 -1.27 -8.04 -4.01
C GLU A 70 -1.94 -6.90 -3.23
N LEU A 71 -1.19 -5.84 -2.91
CA LEU A 71 -1.72 -4.64 -2.27
C LEU A 71 -2.53 -3.74 -3.22
N GLY A 72 -2.53 -4.01 -4.52
CA GLY A 72 -3.20 -3.16 -5.51
C GLY A 72 -2.51 -1.80 -5.72
N LEU A 73 -1.20 -1.73 -5.47
CA LEU A 73 -0.38 -0.54 -5.76
C LEU A 73 0.20 -0.57 -7.17
N VAL A 74 0.45 -1.77 -7.69
CA VAL A 74 0.97 -2.01 -9.05
C VAL A 74 0.08 -3.04 -9.73
N GLU A 75 -0.15 -2.88 -11.03
CA GLU A 75 -0.81 -3.87 -11.86
C GLU A 75 0.09 -4.30 -13.03
N LYS A 76 -0.16 -5.49 -13.56
CA LYS A 76 0.52 -5.99 -14.76
C LYS A 76 -0.52 -6.28 -15.83
N LYS A 77 -0.43 -5.60 -16.97
CA LYS A 77 -1.31 -5.80 -18.13
C LYS A 77 -0.45 -5.87 -19.39
N GLU A 78 -0.71 -6.85 -20.24
CA GLU A 78 -0.04 -6.99 -21.56
C GLU A 78 1.50 -6.94 -21.47
N GLY A 79 2.07 -7.55 -20.42
CA GLY A 79 3.52 -7.59 -20.22
C GLY A 79 4.15 -6.28 -19.71
N ARG A 80 3.34 -5.30 -19.29
CA ARG A 80 3.79 -4.01 -18.75
C ARG A 80 3.27 -3.80 -17.32
N PHE A 81 4.04 -3.09 -16.51
CA PHE A 81 3.69 -2.69 -15.15
C PHE A 81 3.22 -1.24 -15.11
N PHE A 82 2.17 -0.99 -14.32
CA PHE A 82 1.53 0.31 -14.13
C PHE A 82 1.24 0.55 -12.65
N LEU A 83 1.10 1.81 -12.24
CA LEU A 83 0.52 2.12 -10.94
C LEU A 83 -0.99 1.85 -10.98
N SER A 84 -1.50 1.19 -9.94
CA SER A 84 -2.91 0.83 -9.86
C SER A 84 -3.68 1.75 -8.90
N LYS A 85 -4.99 1.91 -9.17
CA LYS A 85 -5.92 2.65 -8.31
C LYS A 85 -6.61 1.75 -7.28
N GLU A 86 -6.45 0.43 -7.38
CA GLU A 86 -7.18 -0.55 -6.57
C GLU A 86 -6.95 -0.39 -5.06
N PHE A 87 -5.73 -0.06 -4.65
CA PHE A 87 -5.44 0.23 -3.25
C PHE A 87 -6.29 1.42 -2.74
N SER A 88 -6.30 2.52 -3.50
CA SER A 88 -7.08 3.71 -3.12
C SER A 88 -8.59 3.46 -3.13
N ALA A 89 -9.09 2.65 -4.06
CA ALA A 89 -10.50 2.26 -4.11
C ALA A 89 -10.88 1.39 -2.92
N SER A 90 -10.00 0.48 -2.50
CA SER A 90 -10.20 -0.36 -1.32
C SER A 90 -10.18 0.45 -0.03
N LEU A 91 -9.31 1.44 0.09
CA LEU A 91 -9.30 2.36 1.24
C LEU A 91 -10.58 3.18 1.35
N ARG A 92 -11.17 3.62 0.22
CA ARG A 92 -12.46 4.33 0.23
C ARG A 92 -13.58 3.43 0.73
N ARG A 93 -13.69 2.22 0.18
CA ARG A 93 -14.69 1.24 0.63
C ARG A 93 -14.55 0.91 2.12
N PHE A 94 -13.31 0.81 2.62
CA PHE A 94 -13.05 0.58 4.03
C PHE A 94 -13.46 1.78 4.89
N ALA A 95 -13.20 3.00 4.42
CA ALA A 95 -13.64 4.22 5.09
C ALA A 95 -15.17 4.31 5.15
N ASP A 96 -15.85 4.02 4.04
CA ASP A 96 -17.31 3.99 3.96
C ASP A 96 -17.89 2.95 4.93
N TYR A 97 -17.36 1.72 4.93
CA TYR A 97 -17.74 0.67 5.88
C TYR A 97 -17.54 1.10 7.33
N TRP A 98 -16.41 1.75 7.65
CA TRP A 98 -16.14 2.19 9.02
C TRP A 98 -17.09 3.31 9.47
N GLU A 99 -17.46 4.21 8.56
CA GLU A 99 -18.47 5.25 8.82
C GLU A 99 -19.83 4.61 9.12
N GLU A 100 -20.23 3.58 8.38
CA GLU A 100 -21.46 2.82 8.63
C GLU A 100 -21.42 2.14 10.00
N VAL A 101 -20.30 1.49 10.36
CA VAL A 101 -20.09 0.89 11.69
C VAL A 101 -20.28 1.94 12.79
N TYR A 102 -19.65 3.11 12.64
CA TYR A 102 -19.75 4.19 13.61
C TYR A 102 -21.20 4.67 13.81
N GLU A 103 -21.92 4.90 12.71
CA GLU A 103 -23.32 5.36 12.79
C GLU A 103 -24.26 4.28 13.35
N SER A 104 -24.05 2.99 13.05
CA SER A 104 -24.81 1.88 13.65
C SER A 104 -24.60 1.81 15.17
N VAL A 105 -23.36 1.92 15.64
CA VAL A 105 -23.06 1.98 17.09
C VAL A 105 -23.77 3.15 17.76
N LYS A 106 -23.76 4.32 17.12
CA LYS A 106 -24.42 5.54 17.64
C LYS A 106 -25.95 5.40 17.70
N ARG A 107 -26.55 4.63 16.79
CA ARG A 107 -27.99 4.29 16.80
C ARG A 107 -28.35 3.15 17.78
N GLY A 108 -27.37 2.46 18.36
CA GLY A 108 -27.58 1.31 19.23
C GLY A 108 -27.92 0.02 18.48
N GLU A 109 -27.57 -0.04 17.19
CA GLU A 109 -27.75 -1.22 16.34
C GLU A 109 -26.60 -2.22 16.55
N PRO A 110 -26.86 -3.54 16.41
CA PRO A 110 -25.79 -4.53 16.43
C PRO A 110 -24.86 -4.35 15.23
N VAL A 111 -23.56 -4.54 15.44
CA VAL A 111 -22.51 -4.51 14.41
C VAL A 111 -21.82 -5.88 14.36
N ASP A 112 -21.52 -6.34 13.14
CA ASP A 112 -20.74 -7.55 12.87
C ASP A 112 -19.45 -7.19 12.11
N PHE A 113 -18.36 -7.92 12.38
CA PHE A 113 -16.99 -7.63 11.92
C PHE A 113 -16.43 -8.72 11.01
#